data_AF-A0A2D8ADG8-F1
#
_entry.id   AF-A0A2D8ADG8-F1
#
_cell.length_a   1.000
_cell.length_b   1.000
_cell.length_c   1.000
_cell.angle_alpha   90.00
_cell.angle_beta   90.00
_cell.angle_gamma   90.00
#
_symmetry.space_group_name_H-M   'P 1'
#
loop_
_entity.id
_entity.type
_entity.pdbx_description
1 polymer ?
#
loop_
_entity_poly.entity_id
_entity_poly.type
_entity_poly.pdbx_seq_one_letter_code
_entity_poly.pdbx_strand_id
1 'polypeptide(L)'
;FSGDVGAAATNPGEDHIPVGDMKQHIPLMEGFHKRYMVSNKACRLWVERVRKLDVEAMIPQHGRPFMGKDKVEEFLNWFENLQCGVDLM
;
A
#
# COMPACT_ATOMS: atom_id res chain seq x y z
N PHE A 1 5.51 8.92 -5.30
CA PHE A 1 4.09 9.25 -5.14
C PHE A 1 3.25 8.15 -5.80
N SER A 2 2.30 7.57 -5.08
CA SER A 2 1.56 6.37 -5.50
C SER A 2 0.04 6.55 -5.65
N GLY A 3 -0.49 7.76 -5.41
CA GLY A 3 -1.94 8.01 -5.42
C GLY A 3 -2.64 7.18 -4.34
N ASP A 4 -3.73 6.51 -4.69
CA ASP A 4 -4.51 5.68 -3.76
C ASP A 4 -3.84 4.35 -3.38
N VAL A 5 -2.79 3.92 -4.09
CA VAL A 5 -2.04 2.72 -3.72
C VAL A 5 -1.19 3.01 -2.49
N GLY A 6 -1.43 2.27 -1.41
CA GLY A 6 -0.87 2.55 -0.08
C GLY A 6 -1.75 3.45 0.79
N ALA A 7 -2.97 3.79 0.36
CA ALA A 7 -3.86 4.62 1.15
C ALA A 7 -4.28 3.95 2.46
N ALA A 8 -4.22 4.71 3.56
CA ALA A 8 -4.55 4.23 4.90
C ALA A 8 -5.51 5.17 5.63
N ALA A 9 -6.48 4.60 6.36
CA ALA A 9 -7.30 5.35 7.30
C ALA A 9 -6.50 5.62 8.59
N THR A 10 -5.95 6.82 8.72
CA THR A 10 -5.11 7.25 9.85
C THR A 10 -5.81 8.37 10.62
N ASN A 11 -5.37 8.67 11.85
CA ASN A 11 -5.96 9.76 12.59
C ASN A 11 -5.62 11.11 11.92
N PRO A 12 -6.50 12.12 12.00
CA PRO A 12 -6.21 13.45 11.50
C PRO A 12 -4.86 13.98 12.01
N GLY A 13 -4.04 14.47 11.09
CA GLY A 13 -2.72 15.02 11.41
C GLY A 13 -1.61 13.99 11.61
N GLU A 14 -1.84 12.69 11.39
CA GLU A 14 -0.77 11.68 11.42
C GLU A 14 -0.21 11.35 10.03
N ASP A 15 -0.78 11.89 8.97
CA ASP A 15 -0.45 11.62 7.55
C ASP A 15 0.98 12.00 7.17
N HIS A 16 1.60 12.93 7.88
CA HIS A 16 3.01 13.30 7.68
C HIS A 16 4.02 12.38 8.39
N ILE A 17 3.55 11.47 9.27
CA ILE A 17 4.41 10.64 10.12
C ILE A 17 4.75 9.34 9.37
N PRO A 18 6.03 9.00 9.13
CA PRO A 18 6.39 7.75 8.48
C PRO A 18 5.83 6.50 9.17
N VAL A 19 5.54 5.47 8.37
CA VAL A 19 5.12 4.17 8.89
C VAL A 19 6.26 3.53 9.70
N GLY A 20 6.05 3.33 11.00
CA GLY A 20 7.00 2.67 11.89
C GLY A 20 6.91 1.14 11.83
N ASP A 21 5.71 0.59 12.01
CA ASP A 21 5.43 -0.86 12.00
C ASP A 21 4.37 -1.21 10.96
N MET A 22 4.77 -1.93 9.92
CA MET A 22 3.88 -2.36 8.84
C MET A 22 2.80 -3.34 9.31
N LYS A 23 3.06 -4.18 10.31
CA LYS A 23 2.06 -5.12 10.83
C LYS A 23 0.90 -4.38 11.48
N GLN A 24 1.18 -3.25 12.13
CA GLN A 24 0.16 -2.38 12.70
C GLN A 24 -0.50 -1.48 11.65
N HIS A 25 0.21 -1.16 10.56
CA HIS A 25 -0.29 -0.28 9.51
C HIS A 25 -1.20 -0.99 8.51
N ILE A 26 -0.93 -2.26 8.17
CA ILE A 26 -1.72 -3.04 7.20
C ILE A 26 -3.23 -3.04 7.52
N PRO A 27 -3.68 -3.25 8.78
CA PRO A 27 -5.11 -3.18 9.12
C PRO A 27 -5.78 -1.85 8.75
N LEU A 28 -5.04 -0.73 8.74
CA LEU A 28 -5.56 0.59 8.38
C LEU A 28 -5.75 0.76 6.86
N MET A 29 -5.03 -0.03 6.07
CA MET A 29 -5.07 -0.03 4.60
C MET A 29 -6.04 -1.07 4.03
N GLU A 30 -6.18 -2.21 4.72
CA GLU A 30 -6.73 -3.43 4.14
C GLU A 30 -8.18 -3.26 3.65
N GLY A 31 -9.05 -2.66 4.46
CA GLY A 31 -10.46 -2.46 4.08
C GLY A 31 -10.62 -1.62 2.82
N PHE A 32 -9.83 -0.54 2.71
CA PHE A 32 -9.84 0.30 1.51
C PHE A 32 -9.35 -0.48 0.29
N HIS A 33 -8.19 -1.14 0.37
CA HIS A 33 -7.63 -1.83 -0.78
C HIS A 33 -8.48 -3.04 -1.21
N LYS A 34 -9.05 -3.80 -0.27
CA LYS A 34 -9.99 -4.90 -0.59
C LYS A 34 -11.21 -4.41 -1.36
N ARG A 35 -11.70 -3.20 -1.05
CA ARG A 35 -12.92 -2.65 -1.67
C ARG A 35 -12.66 -1.88 -2.97
N TYR A 36 -11.56 -1.13 -3.05
CA TYR A 36 -11.31 -0.16 -4.14
C TYR A 36 -10.34 -0.67 -5.20
N MET A 37 -9.42 -1.57 -4.85
CA MET A 37 -8.58 -2.20 -5.87
C MET A 37 -9.40 -3.21 -6.66
N VAL A 38 -9.23 -3.22 -7.98
CA VAL A 38 -10.13 -3.94 -8.88
C VAL A 38 -9.96 -5.46 -8.83
N SER A 39 -8.73 -5.96 -8.74
CA SER A 39 -8.38 -7.39 -8.64
C SER A 39 -6.91 -7.56 -8.25
N ASN A 40 -6.58 -8.72 -7.69
CA ASN A 40 -5.22 -9.14 -7.36
C ASN A 40 -4.33 -9.16 -8.62
N LYS A 41 -4.90 -9.52 -9.78
CA LYS A 41 -4.18 -9.46 -11.06
C LYS A 41 -3.65 -8.05 -11.35
N ALA A 42 -4.45 -7.01 -11.10
CA ALA A 42 -4.02 -5.63 -11.27
C ALA A 42 -2.95 -5.25 -10.24
N CYS A 43 -3.13 -5.63 -8.97
CA CYS A 43 -2.15 -5.39 -7.91
C CYS A 43 -0.79 -6.01 -8.22
N ARG A 44 -0.75 -7.29 -8.62
CA ARG A 44 0.48 -8.00 -9.00
C ARG A 44 1.20 -7.34 -10.16
N LEU A 45 0.48 -7.00 -11.23
CA LEU A 45 1.05 -6.31 -12.40
C LEU A 45 1.61 -4.93 -12.05
N TRP A 46 1.03 -4.24 -11.06
CA TRP A 46 1.56 -2.99 -10.55
C TRP A 46 2.83 -3.23 -9.72
N VAL A 47 2.82 -4.19 -8.78
CA VAL A 47 3.99 -4.55 -7.97
C VAL A 47 5.18 -4.98 -8.84
N GLU A 48 4.96 -5.82 -9.85
CA GLU A 48 5.99 -6.24 -10.81
C GLU A 48 6.66 -5.08 -11.54
N ARG A 49 5.93 -3.99 -11.79
CA ARG A 49 6.48 -2.77 -12.41
C ARG A 49 7.27 -1.96 -11.39
N VAL A 50 6.73 -1.79 -10.19
CA VAL A 50 7.38 -1.02 -9.12
C VAL A 50 8.68 -1.66 -8.66
N ARG A 51 8.74 -2.99 -8.55
CA ARG A 51 9.98 -3.74 -8.20
C ARG A 51 11.15 -3.55 -9.16
N LYS A 52 10.91 -3.01 -10.37
CA LYS A 52 11.96 -2.69 -11.36
C LYS A 52 12.55 -1.29 -11.16
N LEU A 53 11.94 -0.48 -10.30
CA LEU A 53 12.37 0.87 -9.98
C LEU A 53 13.19 0.85 -8.69
N ASP A 54 14.13 1.78 -8.55
CA ASP A 54 14.82 2.02 -7.29
C ASP A 54 13.98 2.94 -6.40
N VAL A 55 13.08 2.35 -5.60
CA VAL A 55 12.12 3.08 -4.77
C VAL A 55 12.55 3.07 -3.31
N GLU A 56 12.98 4.23 -2.81
CA GLU A 56 13.32 4.43 -1.40
C GLU A 56 12.18 5.02 -0.57
N ALA A 57 11.16 5.58 -1.24
CA ALA A 57 9.99 6.14 -0.58
C ALA A 57 8.74 5.99 -1.43
N MET A 58 7.65 5.57 -0.80
CA MET A 58 6.31 5.54 -1.40
C MET A 58 5.40 6.48 -0.59
N ILE A 59 4.84 7.48 -1.27
CA ILE A 59 4.00 8.51 -0.65
C ILE A 59 2.59 8.39 -1.24
N PRO A 60 1.62 7.83 -0.49
CA PRO A 60 0.23 7.77 -0.92
C PRO A 60 -0.43 9.15 -0.85
N GLN A 61 -1.58 9.30 -1.51
CA GLN A 61 -2.40 10.51 -1.42
C GLN A 61 -3.11 10.65 -0.05
N HIS A 62 -3.32 9.52 0.62
CA HIS A 62 -3.98 9.44 1.92
C HIS A 62 -3.19 8.53 2.86
N GLY A 63 -3.02 8.93 4.12
CA GLY A 63 -2.29 8.13 5.11
C GLY A 63 -0.80 8.45 5.18
N ARG A 64 -0.04 7.54 5.80
CA ARG A 64 1.37 7.77 6.19
C ARG A 64 2.34 7.41 5.05
N PRO A 65 3.50 8.10 4.93
CA PRO A 65 4.52 7.74 3.97
C PRO A 65 5.29 6.48 4.38
N PHE A 66 5.64 5.64 3.39
CA PHE A 66 6.50 4.48 3.53
C PHE A 66 7.92 4.91 3.20
N MET A 67 8.78 5.02 4.22
CA MET A 67 10.15 5.50 4.09
C MET A 67 11.14 4.36 4.27
N GLY A 68 12.09 4.22 3.36
CA GLY A 68 13.06 3.14 3.35
C GLY A 68 12.64 1.97 2.46
N LYS A 69 13.64 1.30 1.87
CA LYS A 69 13.44 0.15 0.98
C LYS A 69 12.73 -1.00 1.69
N ASP A 70 12.96 -1.18 3.00
CA ASP A 70 12.33 -2.21 3.82
C ASP A 70 10.81 -2.00 3.92
N LYS A 71 10.36 -0.77 4.19
CA LYS A 71 8.93 -0.45 4.32
C LYS A 71 8.19 -0.54 2.99
N VAL A 72 8.85 -0.10 1.91
CA VAL A 72 8.33 -0.25 0.55
C VAL A 72 8.20 -1.74 0.20
N GLU A 73 9.23 -2.54 0.46
CA GLU A 73 9.24 -3.97 0.18
C GLU A 73 8.19 -4.73 1.01
N GLU A 74 8.03 -4.42 2.30
CA GLU A 74 6.97 -4.97 3.16
C GLU A 74 5.57 -4.68 2.58
N PHE A 75 5.33 -3.47 2.07
CA PHE A 75 4.07 -3.13 1.41
C PHE A 75 3.87 -3.94 0.12
N LEU A 76 4.88 -4.00 -0.75
CA LEU A 76 4.80 -4.71 -2.04
C LEU A 76 4.49 -6.20 -1.85
N ASN A 77 5.16 -6.84 -0.86
CA ASN A 77 4.92 -8.24 -0.49
C ASN A 77 3.49 -8.49 -0.01
N TRP A 78 2.90 -7.56 0.75
CA TRP A 78 1.50 -7.66 1.15
C TRP A 78 0.56 -7.43 -0.04
N PHE A 79 0.81 -6.37 -0.81
CA PHE A 79 -0.09 -5.90 -1.86
C PHE A 79 -0.22 -6.88 -3.04
N GLU A 80 0.86 -7.57 -3.41
CA GLU A 80 0.82 -8.57 -4.49
C GLU A 80 0.02 -9.83 -4.14
N ASN A 81 -0.22 -10.09 -2.86
CA ASN A 81 -0.99 -11.24 -2.37
C ASN A 81 -2.42 -10.89 -1.95
N LEU A 82 -2.83 -9.62 -2.09
CA LEU A 82 -4.14 -9.15 -1.66
C LEU A 82 -5.24 -9.59 -2.64
N GLN A 83 -6.18 -10.42 -2.20
CA GLN A 83 -7.47 -10.61 -2.89
C GLN A 83 -8.34 -9.37 -2.68
N CYS A 84 -8.84 -8.79 -3.77
CA CYS A 84 -9.58 -7.52 -3.74
C CYS A 84 -10.57 -7.39 -4.90
N GLY A 85 -11.53 -6.48 -4.75
CA GLY A 85 -12.48 -6.12 -5.79
C GLY A 85 -13.24 -7.34 -6.31
N VAL A 86 -13.12 -7.60 -7.61
CA VAL A 86 -13.84 -8.70 -8.29
C VAL A 86 -13.37 -10.09 -7.87
N ASP A 87 -12.22 -10.22 -7.17
CA ASP A 87 -11.77 -11.51 -6.65
C ASP A 87 -12.61 -12.00 -5.44
N LEU A 88 -13.32 -11.08 -4.79
CA LEU A 88 -14.10 -11.31 -3.56
C LEU A 88 -15.60 -11.47 -3.84
N MET A 89 -15.98 -11.62 -5.11
CA MET A 89 -17.36 -11.79 -5.58
C MET A 89 -17.75 -13.26 -5.75
#